data_AF-A0A1I2HWT6-F1
#
_entry.id   AF-A0A1I2HWT6-F1
#
_cell.length_a   1.000
_cell.length_b   1.000
_cell.length_c   1.000
_cell.angle_alpha   90.00
_cell.angle_beta   90.00
_cell.angle_gamma   90.00
#
_symmetry.space_group_name_H-M   'P 1'
#
loop_
_entity.id
_entity.type
_entity.pdbx_description
1 polymer ?
#
loop_
_entity_poly.entity_id
_entity_poly.type
_entity_poly.pdbx_seq_one_letter_code
_entity_poly.pdbx_strand_id
1 'polypeptide(L)'
;MTIQRSHLQRLTVLSALGLALSGCGDDSKGDTDNVTTNQMTGIAGGLTLTEGPDSEGMTSVTPPTTTGIKLDLPPDDSSAGGCGTDQACNLLDVLFVIDNSGTMGEEQKNLAANFPYLIDKLRNVTDENNMPVNANINIMVTTTDFGHPLCSPFEKPDYDPAKGAPINTACVDRLGRFTGLGANPVMVPEACTDTCKGSVVPQDPFINFQLDQNNILNADPNAGDPVAQALSCIGPQGIDGCGMEAPLETMLQALDPNKPWNQGAKPFLRDGAVLAIVIMTDEVECSVKDYKYFDPQLASDPMYNQYWEDVPNMPGVKDEPTSAVCFNAGVSCVDANADGIYESCMSEEKGVLQPLTRYIGYLKTNLVEQQKKDVIMLGILGVPKVSAHNPDPPFQPTAGGVFDLVYRVWNQGDILPGDTDTPAQKEYDFGIGPGCTDQATGQAIPNTRVIDVCQSLDQPEENKIRCCIESICDDDFSDAINCLAGILRETLEVPG
;
A
#
# COMPACT_ATOMS: atom_id res chain seq x y z
N MET A 1 -47.94 -15.61 20.08
CA MET A 1 -47.84 -14.20 20.51
C MET A 1 -46.85 -14.19 21.66
N THR A 2 -45.56 -14.15 21.34
CA THR A 2 -44.46 -14.23 22.32
C THR A 2 -43.30 -13.41 21.77
N ILE A 3 -42.79 -12.54 22.62
CA ILE A 3 -41.92 -11.39 22.33
C ILE A 3 -40.49 -11.85 22.00
N GLN A 4 -39.99 -11.53 20.80
CA GLN A 4 -38.57 -11.61 20.43
C GLN A 4 -37.82 -10.44 21.06
N ARG A 5 -36.75 -10.74 21.80
CA ARG A 5 -35.78 -9.75 22.29
C ARG A 5 -34.71 -9.54 21.23
N SER A 6 -34.64 -8.32 20.73
CA SER A 6 -33.53 -7.75 19.96
C SER A 6 -32.32 -7.53 20.88
N HIS A 7 -31.15 -8.07 20.51
CA HIS A 7 -29.88 -7.64 21.07
C HIS A 7 -29.19 -6.71 20.07
N LEU A 8 -29.07 -5.45 20.48
CA LEU A 8 -28.33 -4.36 19.86
C LEU A 8 -27.12 -4.09 20.76
N GLN A 9 -25.99 -3.69 20.14
CA GLN A 9 -24.80 -3.03 20.69
C GLN A 9 -23.78 -3.88 21.47
N ARG A 10 -22.54 -3.90 20.96
CA ARG A 10 -21.34 -3.26 21.56
C ARG A 10 -20.15 -3.37 20.60
N LEU A 11 -19.75 -2.25 19.99
CA LEU A 11 -18.36 -2.01 19.60
C LEU A 11 -17.94 -0.77 20.37
N THR A 12 -16.97 -0.93 21.27
CA THR A 12 -16.53 0.08 22.23
C THR A 12 -15.33 0.84 21.67
N VAL A 13 -15.45 2.15 21.53
CA VAL A 13 -14.33 3.10 21.51
C VAL A 13 -14.75 4.33 22.33
N LEU A 14 -13.98 4.72 23.35
CA LEU A 14 -14.19 5.99 24.06
C LEU A 14 -12.87 6.61 24.61
N SER A 15 -12.46 7.66 23.90
CA SER A 15 -12.19 9.03 24.41
C SER A 15 -10.96 9.33 25.29
N ALA A 16 -10.09 10.21 24.75
CA ALA A 16 -9.14 11.03 25.48
C ALA A 16 -9.78 12.35 25.97
N LEU A 17 -9.58 12.69 27.25
CA LEU A 17 -9.81 14.02 27.80
C LEU A 17 -8.56 14.42 28.61
N GLY A 18 -7.82 15.41 28.08
CA GLY A 18 -6.59 15.91 28.70
C GLY A 18 -6.84 16.78 29.94
N LEU A 19 -6.11 16.49 31.02
CA LEU A 19 -5.91 17.40 32.14
C LEU A 19 -4.43 17.37 32.54
N ALA A 20 -3.77 18.52 32.37
CA ALA A 20 -2.39 18.76 32.74
C ALA A 20 -2.21 18.77 34.26
N LEU A 21 -1.15 18.12 34.76
CA LEU A 21 -0.50 18.46 36.02
C LEU A 21 1.00 18.17 35.94
N SER A 22 1.78 19.22 36.13
CA SER A 22 3.22 19.31 36.32
C SER A 22 3.73 18.56 37.56
N GLY A 23 4.90 17.94 37.47
CA GLY A 23 5.66 17.45 38.63
C GLY A 23 7.12 17.15 38.30
N CYS A 24 8.01 18.05 38.69
CA CYS A 24 9.48 17.91 38.67
C CYS A 24 9.98 16.80 39.61
N GLY A 25 11.12 16.19 39.31
CA GLY A 25 11.84 15.32 40.24
C GLY A 25 13.16 14.81 39.67
N ASP A 26 14.24 15.47 40.05
CA ASP A 26 15.61 15.38 39.58
C ASP A 26 16.42 14.22 40.21
N ASP A 27 17.56 13.94 39.58
CA ASP A 27 18.87 13.61 40.15
C ASP A 27 19.37 12.16 40.42
N SER A 28 20.43 11.85 39.66
CA SER A 28 21.79 11.47 40.11
C SER A 28 22.25 10.00 40.22
N LYS A 29 23.19 9.68 39.30
CA LYS A 29 24.55 9.10 39.45
C LYS A 29 24.78 7.75 40.16
N GLY A 30 25.52 6.87 39.49
CA GLY A 30 26.30 5.80 40.12
C GLY A 30 27.05 4.90 39.13
N ASP A 31 28.30 5.26 38.86
CA ASP A 31 29.32 4.54 38.10
C ASP A 31 29.83 3.28 38.85
N THR A 32 30.18 2.19 38.16
CA THR A 32 31.42 1.39 38.33
C THR A 32 31.43 0.06 37.57
N ASP A 33 32.56 -0.16 36.90
CA ASP A 33 33.04 -1.36 36.24
C ASP A 33 33.04 -2.64 37.11
N ASN A 34 32.86 -3.81 36.46
CA ASN A 34 33.84 -4.87 36.62
C ASN A 34 33.88 -5.87 35.47
N VAL A 35 35.11 -6.11 35.01
CA VAL A 35 35.54 -7.09 34.01
C VAL A 35 35.60 -8.48 34.63
N THR A 36 35.20 -9.52 33.89
CA THR A 36 35.86 -10.83 34.00
C THR A 36 35.83 -11.58 32.67
N THR A 37 37.05 -11.80 32.17
CA THR A 37 37.45 -12.65 31.06
C THR A 37 37.19 -14.14 31.31
N ASN A 38 36.82 -14.87 30.26
CA ASN A 38 37.31 -16.24 30.02
C ASN A 38 37.37 -16.55 28.51
N GLN A 39 38.59 -16.78 28.02
CA GLN A 39 38.89 -17.57 26.80
C GLN A 39 38.66 -19.05 27.13
N MET A 40 38.39 -20.01 26.23
CA MET A 40 39.07 -20.50 25.01
C MET A 40 38.14 -21.67 24.54
N THR A 41 38.00 -22.11 23.29
CA THR A 41 38.96 -22.66 22.31
C THR A 41 38.15 -23.04 21.06
N GLY A 42 38.68 -22.80 19.87
CA GLY A 42 38.04 -23.18 18.60
C GLY A 42 38.33 -24.60 18.13
N ILE A 43 37.59 -25.04 17.11
CA ILE A 43 37.99 -26.10 16.16
C ILE A 43 37.50 -25.71 14.77
N ALA A 44 38.44 -25.77 13.81
CA ALA A 44 38.27 -25.56 12.39
C ALA A 44 37.95 -26.87 11.65
N GLY A 45 37.29 -26.75 10.49
CA GLY A 45 37.14 -27.78 9.47
C GLY A 45 35.87 -27.50 8.67
N GLY A 46 35.86 -27.26 7.37
CA GLY A 46 36.82 -27.64 6.33
C GLY A 46 36.00 -28.15 5.15
N LEU A 47 35.62 -27.21 4.28
CA LEU A 47 34.88 -27.41 3.03
C LEU A 47 35.61 -28.42 2.13
N THR A 48 34.89 -29.38 1.54
CA THR A 48 35.38 -30.15 0.38
C THR A 48 34.32 -30.20 -0.70
N LEU A 49 34.69 -29.67 -1.87
CA LEU A 49 34.00 -29.72 -3.15
C LEU A 49 34.34 -31.04 -3.85
N THR A 50 33.37 -31.63 -4.57
CA THR A 50 33.64 -32.58 -5.66
C THR A 50 32.69 -32.31 -6.82
N GLU A 51 33.29 -32.05 -7.99
CA GLU A 51 32.65 -31.82 -9.29
C GLU A 51 32.33 -33.12 -10.05
N GLY A 52 31.21 -33.11 -10.79
CA GLY A 52 30.97 -33.71 -12.12
C GLY A 52 30.95 -35.25 -12.30
N PRO A 53 30.41 -35.79 -13.42
CA PRO A 53 30.13 -35.13 -14.71
C PRO A 53 28.77 -35.41 -15.41
N ASP A 54 28.45 -34.51 -16.34
CA ASP A 54 27.68 -34.54 -17.61
C ASP A 54 26.81 -35.74 -18.07
N SER A 55 25.61 -35.41 -18.59
CA SER A 55 25.23 -35.56 -20.03
C SER A 55 23.84 -36.17 -20.31
N GLU A 56 23.04 -35.36 -21.03
CA GLU A 56 22.02 -35.67 -22.07
C GLU A 56 20.80 -36.58 -21.83
N GLY A 57 19.63 -36.09 -22.27
CA GLY A 57 18.47 -36.96 -22.56
C GLY A 57 17.10 -36.26 -22.68
N MET A 58 16.87 -35.55 -23.77
CA MET A 58 15.56 -35.01 -24.18
C MET A 58 14.56 -36.13 -24.46
N THR A 59 13.33 -36.09 -23.93
CA THR A 59 12.13 -36.59 -24.62
C THR A 59 10.84 -35.93 -24.15
N SER A 60 10.07 -35.52 -25.16
CA SER A 60 8.79 -34.80 -25.15
C SER A 60 7.60 -35.69 -24.79
N VAL A 61 6.70 -35.22 -23.91
CA VAL A 61 5.29 -35.64 -23.88
C VAL A 61 4.42 -34.44 -23.46
N THR A 62 3.54 -33.96 -24.35
CA THR A 62 2.49 -32.97 -24.08
C THR A 62 1.10 -33.65 -23.93
N PRO A 63 0.11 -32.99 -23.28
CA PRO A 63 -0.93 -33.61 -22.44
C PRO A 63 -2.33 -33.62 -23.08
N PRO A 64 -3.38 -34.19 -22.44
CA PRO A 64 -4.76 -33.92 -22.81
C PRO A 64 -5.36 -32.73 -22.00
N THR A 65 -5.64 -31.68 -22.76
CA THR A 65 -6.70 -30.65 -22.65
C THR A 65 -7.74 -30.74 -21.53
N THR A 66 -7.81 -29.65 -20.74
CA THR A 66 -9.04 -29.12 -20.13
C THR A 66 -9.23 -27.66 -20.57
N THR A 67 -10.47 -27.31 -20.89
CA THR A 67 -10.91 -26.09 -21.56
C THR A 67 -10.79 -24.86 -20.65
N GLY A 68 -9.74 -24.07 -20.84
CA GLY A 68 -9.66 -22.68 -20.39
C GLY A 68 -10.25 -21.72 -21.43
N ILE A 69 -10.98 -20.72 -20.94
CA ILE A 69 -11.58 -19.63 -21.73
C ILE A 69 -10.47 -18.91 -22.51
N LYS A 70 -10.59 -18.86 -23.84
CA LYS A 70 -9.69 -18.10 -24.72
C LYS A 70 -10.23 -16.69 -24.87
N LEU A 71 -9.43 -15.71 -24.45
CA LEU A 71 -9.58 -14.30 -24.79
C LEU A 71 -8.74 -14.07 -26.06
N ASP A 72 -9.41 -13.95 -27.20
CA ASP A 72 -8.74 -13.71 -28.48
C ASP A 72 -8.28 -12.23 -28.55
N LEU A 73 -6.96 -12.02 -28.58
CA LEU A 73 -6.32 -10.72 -28.81
C LEU A 73 -6.13 -10.48 -30.32
N PRO A 74 -6.29 -9.23 -30.80
CA PRO A 74 -5.95 -8.86 -32.17
C PRO A 74 -4.42 -8.91 -32.43
N PRO A 75 -3.98 -9.03 -33.70
CA PRO A 75 -2.60 -9.39 -34.04
C PRO A 75 -1.58 -8.26 -33.78
N ASP A 76 -0.37 -8.69 -33.41
CA ASP A 76 0.86 -7.92 -33.26
C ASP A 76 1.15 -7.03 -34.48
N ASP A 77 1.14 -5.72 -34.29
CA ASP A 77 2.00 -4.82 -35.05
C ASP A 77 3.26 -4.56 -34.22
N SER A 78 4.29 -5.35 -34.52
CA SER A 78 5.63 -5.17 -34.01
C SER A 78 6.24 -3.87 -34.54
N SER A 79 6.16 -2.79 -33.75
CA SER A 79 7.16 -1.72 -33.80
C SER A 79 7.92 -1.70 -32.49
N ALA A 80 9.21 -2.03 -32.57
CA ALA A 80 10.18 -1.84 -31.51
C ALA A 80 10.06 -0.42 -30.93
N GLY A 81 10.06 -0.30 -29.60
CA GLY A 81 10.05 0.95 -28.84
C GLY A 81 11.29 1.80 -29.06
N GLY A 82 11.44 2.36 -30.25
CA GLY A 82 12.33 3.48 -30.54
C GLY A 82 11.48 4.66 -30.99
N CYS A 83 11.71 5.84 -30.39
CA CYS A 83 11.02 7.08 -30.73
C CYS A 83 10.99 7.29 -32.26
N GLY A 84 9.80 7.15 -32.85
CA GLY A 84 9.52 7.61 -34.21
C GLY A 84 9.50 9.14 -34.24
N THR A 85 9.79 9.71 -35.41
CA THR A 85 10.06 11.15 -35.63
C THR A 85 8.88 12.11 -35.38
N ASP A 86 7.78 11.67 -34.76
CA ASP A 86 6.57 12.46 -34.54
C ASP A 86 6.07 12.34 -33.08
N GLN A 87 6.63 13.17 -32.20
CA GLN A 87 5.96 13.80 -31.05
C GLN A 87 5.22 12.91 -30.02
N ALA A 88 5.81 11.79 -29.58
CA ALA A 88 5.41 11.09 -28.35
C ALA A 88 6.62 10.42 -27.67
N CYS A 89 7.49 11.21 -27.06
CA CYS A 89 8.54 10.69 -26.19
C CYS A 89 8.22 11.12 -24.74
N ASN A 90 8.40 10.19 -23.80
CA ASN A 90 8.24 10.34 -22.34
C ASN A 90 6.81 10.45 -21.83
N LEU A 91 6.05 9.37 -21.98
CA LEU A 91 4.76 9.23 -21.33
C LEU A 91 4.95 8.60 -19.93
N LEU A 92 4.28 9.15 -18.93
CA LEU A 92 4.28 8.62 -17.55
C LEU A 92 2.84 8.54 -17.02
N ASP A 93 2.41 7.37 -16.60
CA ASP A 93 1.13 7.15 -15.93
C ASP A 93 1.40 6.89 -14.44
N VAL A 94 0.82 7.68 -13.55
CA VAL A 94 0.94 7.54 -12.09
C VAL A 94 -0.40 7.15 -11.52
N LEU A 95 -0.48 6.00 -10.86
CA LEU A 95 -1.67 5.51 -10.17
C LEU A 95 -1.46 5.63 -8.66
N PHE A 96 -2.29 6.42 -7.99
CA PHE A 96 -2.41 6.43 -6.53
C PHE A 96 -3.55 5.52 -6.09
N VAL A 97 -3.23 4.56 -5.23
CA VAL A 97 -4.19 3.72 -4.51
C VAL A 97 -4.07 4.07 -3.03
N ILE A 98 -5.01 4.87 -2.54
CA ILE A 98 -4.93 5.49 -1.22
C ILE A 98 -5.97 4.88 -0.30
N ASP A 99 -5.51 4.43 0.84
CA ASP A 99 -6.36 3.90 1.90
C ASP A 99 -7.31 4.96 2.46
N ASN A 100 -8.59 4.61 2.50
CA ASN A 100 -9.67 5.47 2.98
C ASN A 100 -10.39 4.88 4.20
N SER A 101 -9.73 3.99 4.93
CA SER A 101 -10.14 3.46 6.22
C SER A 101 -10.20 4.55 7.30
N GLY A 102 -10.78 4.21 8.46
CA GLY A 102 -11.03 5.15 9.56
C GLY A 102 -9.79 5.74 10.21
N THR A 103 -8.64 5.11 10.07
CA THR A 103 -7.37 5.46 10.74
C THR A 103 -6.51 6.41 9.92
N MET A 104 -6.69 6.44 8.60
CA MET A 104 -5.88 7.18 7.61
C MET A 104 -5.94 8.71 7.65
N GLY A 105 -6.52 9.31 8.68
CA GLY A 105 -6.80 10.75 8.72
C GLY A 105 -5.56 11.64 8.71
N GLU A 106 -4.59 11.35 9.58
CA GLU A 106 -3.38 12.16 9.72
C GLU A 106 -2.37 11.85 8.60
N GLU A 107 -2.33 10.60 8.16
CA GLU A 107 -1.50 10.11 7.07
C GLU A 107 -1.92 10.76 5.74
N GLN A 108 -3.22 10.81 5.43
CA GLN A 108 -3.72 11.52 4.25
C GLN A 108 -3.45 13.03 4.31
N LYS A 109 -3.50 13.64 5.51
CA LYS A 109 -3.13 15.05 5.68
C LYS A 109 -1.65 15.28 5.37
N ASN A 110 -0.77 14.39 5.82
CA ASN A 110 0.66 14.44 5.51
C ASN A 110 0.92 14.25 4.00
N LEU A 111 0.26 13.27 3.37
CA LEU A 111 0.31 13.07 1.92
C LEU A 111 -0.13 14.33 1.17
N ALA A 112 -1.25 14.93 1.59
CA ALA A 112 -1.79 16.11 0.96
C ALA A 112 -0.84 17.31 0.99
N ALA A 113 -0.10 17.47 2.09
CA ALA A 113 0.90 18.52 2.26
C ALA A 113 2.11 18.34 1.32
N ASN A 114 2.39 17.11 0.90
CA ASN A 114 3.53 16.73 0.07
C ASN A 114 3.24 16.74 -1.45
N PHE A 115 1.98 16.82 -1.88
CA PHE A 115 1.65 16.85 -3.32
C PHE A 115 2.29 18.00 -4.11
N PRO A 116 2.40 19.25 -3.60
CA PRO A 116 3.11 20.30 -4.32
C PRO A 116 4.58 19.94 -4.61
N TYR A 117 5.25 19.27 -3.66
CA TYR A 117 6.63 18.81 -3.84
C TYR A 117 6.71 17.69 -4.87
N LEU A 118 5.78 16.73 -4.85
CA LEU A 118 5.67 15.70 -5.88
C LEU A 118 5.50 16.31 -7.28
N ILE A 119 4.58 17.25 -7.45
CA ILE A 119 4.35 17.88 -8.76
C ILE A 119 5.59 18.65 -9.23
N ASP A 120 6.29 19.33 -8.33
CA ASP A 120 7.57 19.97 -8.65
C ASP A 120 8.60 18.96 -9.17
N LYS A 121 8.76 17.81 -8.50
CA LYS A 121 9.66 16.73 -8.93
C LYS A 121 9.28 16.13 -10.28
N LEU A 122 7.99 15.87 -10.50
CA LEU A 122 7.50 15.31 -11.77
C LEU A 122 7.67 16.28 -12.94
N ARG A 123 7.47 17.58 -12.72
CA ARG A 123 7.70 18.61 -13.75
C ARG A 123 9.17 18.79 -14.09
N ASN A 124 10.02 18.72 -13.08
CA ASN A 124 11.46 18.96 -13.20
C ASN A 124 12.27 17.65 -13.32
N VAL A 125 11.62 16.53 -13.66
CA VAL A 125 12.31 15.25 -13.82
C VAL A 125 13.33 15.35 -14.96
N THR A 126 14.55 14.88 -14.66
CA THR A 126 15.66 14.80 -15.60
C THR A 126 16.01 13.35 -15.86
N ASP A 127 16.67 13.08 -16.98
CA ASP A 127 17.33 11.79 -17.21
C ASP A 127 18.62 11.65 -16.39
N GLU A 128 19.32 10.53 -16.59
CA GLU A 128 20.63 10.25 -15.99
C GLU A 128 21.69 11.31 -16.31
N ASN A 129 21.57 12.01 -17.45
CA ASN A 129 22.50 13.04 -17.91
C ASN A 129 22.13 14.46 -17.43
N ASN A 130 21.14 14.60 -16.54
CA ASN A 130 20.60 15.88 -16.06
C ASN A 130 19.91 16.73 -17.14
N MET A 131 19.36 16.09 -18.17
CA MET A 131 18.61 16.75 -19.22
C MET A 131 17.11 16.67 -18.91
N PRO A 132 16.35 17.78 -19.07
CA PRO A 132 14.90 17.77 -18.82
C PRO A 132 14.16 16.81 -19.75
N VAL A 133 13.36 15.91 -19.17
CA VAL A 133 12.58 14.90 -19.88
C VAL A 133 11.32 15.48 -20.52
N ASN A 134 10.71 16.49 -19.87
CA ASN A 134 9.44 17.12 -20.25
C ASN A 134 8.31 16.10 -20.50
N ALA A 135 8.16 15.17 -19.56
CA ALA A 135 7.21 14.06 -19.67
C ALA A 135 5.75 14.53 -19.81
N ASN A 136 4.95 13.77 -20.54
CA ASN A 136 3.50 13.90 -20.57
C ASN A 136 2.90 12.95 -19.53
N ILE A 137 2.27 13.50 -18.50
CA ILE A 137 1.96 12.78 -17.27
C ILE A 137 0.45 12.64 -17.10
N ASN A 138 0.00 11.41 -16.85
CA ASN A 138 -1.33 11.11 -16.31
C ASN A 138 -1.23 10.81 -14.82
N ILE A 139 -2.09 11.37 -13.97
CA ILE A 139 -2.21 10.99 -12.56
C ILE A 139 -3.66 10.60 -12.26
N MET A 140 -3.87 9.34 -11.88
CA MET A 140 -5.15 8.81 -11.45
C MET A 140 -5.10 8.49 -9.96
N VAL A 141 -6.20 8.77 -9.26
CA VAL A 141 -6.35 8.46 -7.83
C VAL A 141 -7.57 7.56 -7.63
N THR A 142 -7.42 6.49 -6.86
CA THR A 142 -8.48 5.57 -6.42
C THR A 142 -8.26 5.20 -4.95
N THR A 143 -9.20 4.48 -4.36
CA THR A 143 -9.07 3.90 -3.01
C THR A 143 -8.62 2.45 -3.02
N THR A 144 -8.23 1.95 -1.85
CA THR A 144 -8.03 0.51 -1.54
C THR A 144 -9.33 -0.25 -1.30
N ASP A 145 -10.44 0.45 -1.07
CA ASP A 145 -11.76 -0.16 -0.84
C ASP A 145 -12.33 -0.82 -2.12
N PHE A 146 -12.37 -2.16 -2.11
CA PHE A 146 -13.00 -3.00 -3.13
C PHE A 146 -14.44 -3.44 -2.76
N GLY A 147 -14.92 -3.06 -1.57
CA GLY A 147 -16.17 -3.48 -0.98
C GLY A 147 -16.07 -4.86 -0.31
N HIS A 148 -16.68 -4.95 0.87
CA HIS A 148 -16.65 -6.17 1.67
C HIS A 148 -18.00 -6.39 2.39
N PRO A 149 -18.54 -7.63 2.42
CA PRO A 149 -19.83 -7.92 3.07
C PRO A 149 -19.92 -7.53 4.56
N LEU A 150 -18.80 -7.53 5.28
CA LEU A 150 -18.75 -7.07 6.68
C LEU A 150 -18.95 -5.55 6.80
N CYS A 151 -18.56 -4.78 5.79
CA CYS A 151 -18.66 -3.32 5.80
C CYS A 151 -19.99 -2.84 5.23
N SER A 152 -20.59 -3.55 4.27
CA SER A 152 -21.81 -3.14 3.59
C SER A 152 -22.99 -2.73 4.48
N PRO A 153 -23.23 -3.32 5.67
CA PRO A 153 -24.27 -2.86 6.58
C PRO A 153 -24.01 -1.48 7.21
N PHE A 154 -22.76 -1.01 7.20
CA PHE A 154 -22.30 0.21 7.88
C PHE A 154 -21.92 1.32 6.89
N GLU A 155 -21.77 1.00 5.61
CA GLU A 155 -21.53 1.96 4.54
C GLU A 155 -22.58 3.09 4.56
N LYS A 156 -22.14 4.33 4.29
CA LYS A 156 -23.06 5.46 4.20
C LYS A 156 -23.96 5.30 2.97
N PRO A 157 -25.23 5.79 3.00
CA PRO A 157 -26.16 5.60 1.88
C PRO A 157 -25.72 6.15 0.52
N ASP A 158 -24.80 7.10 0.51
CA ASP A 158 -24.25 7.76 -0.67
C ASP A 158 -22.82 7.30 -1.02
N TYR A 159 -22.32 6.28 -0.34
CA TYR A 159 -21.00 5.69 -0.55
C TYR A 159 -21.10 4.45 -1.45
N ASP A 160 -20.16 4.33 -2.39
CA ASP A 160 -19.94 3.13 -3.18
C ASP A 160 -18.42 2.93 -3.26
N PRO A 161 -17.88 1.76 -2.88
CA PRO A 161 -16.46 1.49 -2.98
C PRO A 161 -15.94 1.70 -4.40
N ALA A 162 -14.80 2.38 -4.55
CA ALA A 162 -14.28 2.76 -5.85
C ALA A 162 -13.91 1.55 -6.71
N LYS A 163 -13.45 0.45 -6.10
CA LYS A 163 -13.07 -0.79 -6.81
C LYS A 163 -12.10 -0.54 -7.97
N GLY A 164 -11.13 0.36 -7.75
CA GLY A 164 -10.15 0.80 -8.75
C GLY A 164 -10.64 1.89 -9.70
N ALA A 165 -11.88 2.39 -9.57
CA ALA A 165 -12.38 3.50 -10.36
C ALA A 165 -11.76 4.84 -9.94
N PRO A 166 -11.52 5.76 -10.89
CA PRO A 166 -10.94 7.06 -10.59
C PRO A 166 -11.89 7.90 -9.73
N ILE A 167 -11.36 8.49 -8.67
CA ILE A 167 -12.01 9.54 -7.91
C ILE A 167 -11.42 10.88 -8.33
N ASN A 168 -12.12 11.57 -9.22
CA ASN A 168 -11.70 12.87 -9.78
C ASN A 168 -12.53 14.04 -9.23
N THR A 169 -13.32 13.81 -8.18
CA THR A 169 -14.10 14.85 -7.49
C THR A 169 -13.31 15.44 -6.34
N ALA A 170 -13.34 16.77 -6.19
CA ALA A 170 -12.64 17.46 -5.11
C ALA A 170 -13.15 17.01 -3.74
N CYS A 171 -12.22 16.82 -2.80
CA CYS A 171 -12.50 16.39 -1.43
C CYS A 171 -13.45 17.37 -0.70
N VAL A 172 -13.40 18.67 -1.04
CA VAL A 172 -14.27 19.70 -0.47
C VAL A 172 -15.75 19.54 -0.85
N ASP A 173 -16.03 18.86 -1.96
CA ASP A 173 -17.40 18.55 -2.40
C ASP A 173 -17.94 17.26 -1.74
N ARG A 174 -17.06 16.53 -1.04
CA ARG A 174 -17.35 15.25 -0.37
C ARG A 174 -16.84 15.23 1.06
N LEU A 175 -16.89 16.36 1.78
CA LEU A 175 -16.41 16.46 3.17
C LEU A 175 -17.06 15.45 4.13
N GLY A 176 -18.26 14.97 3.81
CA GLY A 176 -18.90 13.88 4.55
C GLY A 176 -18.07 12.59 4.60
N ARG A 177 -17.12 12.38 3.66
CA ARG A 177 -16.18 11.26 3.63
C ARG A 177 -15.12 11.35 4.72
N PHE A 178 -14.85 12.53 5.27
CA PHE A 178 -13.85 12.76 6.32
C PHE A 178 -14.42 12.60 7.73
N THR A 179 -15.49 11.82 7.85
CA THR A 179 -16.10 11.42 9.11
C THR A 179 -16.17 9.90 9.10
N GLY A 180 -15.48 9.23 10.01
CA GLY A 180 -15.41 7.78 10.05
C GLY A 180 -16.76 7.10 10.25
N LEU A 181 -16.73 5.78 10.24
CA LEU A 181 -17.91 4.95 10.52
C LEU A 181 -18.12 4.80 12.04
N GLY A 182 -19.31 4.38 12.45
CA GLY A 182 -19.63 4.07 13.84
C GLY A 182 -20.40 5.15 14.62
N ALA A 183 -20.68 4.87 15.90
CA ALA A 183 -21.56 5.68 16.73
C ALA A 183 -20.92 6.99 17.24
N ASN A 184 -19.59 7.02 17.37
CA ASN A 184 -18.80 8.17 17.75
C ASN A 184 -17.67 8.35 16.71
N PRO A 185 -18.01 8.81 15.49
CA PRO A 185 -17.06 8.79 14.40
C PRO A 185 -15.96 9.82 14.61
N VAL A 186 -14.73 9.43 14.31
CA VAL A 186 -13.60 10.36 14.16
C VAL A 186 -13.91 11.30 13.00
N MET A 187 -13.54 12.58 13.13
CA MET A 187 -13.73 13.59 12.08
C MET A 187 -12.41 14.27 11.82
N VAL A 188 -11.94 14.21 10.57
CA VAL A 188 -10.68 14.84 10.13
C VAL A 188 -10.89 15.60 8.81
N PRO A 189 -11.86 16.54 8.74
CA PRO A 189 -12.07 17.34 7.52
C PRO A 189 -10.81 18.14 7.12
N GLU A 190 -9.93 18.43 8.07
CA GLU A 190 -8.66 19.15 7.86
C GLU A 190 -7.74 18.44 6.87
N ALA A 191 -7.78 17.11 6.79
CA ALA A 191 -7.02 16.33 5.78
C ALA A 191 -7.34 16.76 4.35
N CYS A 192 -8.57 17.26 4.11
CA CYS A 192 -8.95 17.91 2.87
C CYS A 192 -8.77 19.43 2.92
N THR A 193 -9.35 20.09 3.94
CA THR A 193 -9.54 21.54 3.90
C THR A 193 -8.26 22.32 4.12
N ASP A 194 -7.20 21.71 4.66
CA ASP A 194 -5.93 22.39 4.88
C ASP A 194 -5.23 22.72 3.55
N THR A 195 -5.29 21.81 2.57
CA THR A 195 -4.57 21.91 1.30
C THR A 195 -5.49 22.25 0.13
N CYS A 196 -6.72 21.75 0.10
CA CYS A 196 -7.68 22.01 -0.98
C CYS A 196 -8.51 23.27 -0.71
N LYS A 197 -8.25 24.34 -1.47
CA LYS A 197 -8.95 25.64 -1.36
C LYS A 197 -9.88 25.88 -2.55
N GLY A 198 -10.85 24.98 -2.76
CA GLY A 198 -11.86 25.09 -3.82
C GLY A 198 -12.09 23.77 -4.55
N SER A 199 -13.02 23.74 -5.51
CA SER A 199 -13.27 22.53 -6.32
C SER A 199 -12.38 22.56 -7.57
N VAL A 200 -11.07 22.35 -7.35
CA VAL A 200 -10.05 22.26 -8.41
C VAL A 200 -9.90 20.79 -8.81
N VAL A 201 -10.27 20.46 -10.05
CA VAL A 201 -10.39 19.07 -10.52
C VAL A 201 -9.96 18.95 -11.99
N PRO A 202 -9.54 17.76 -12.45
CA PRO A 202 -9.34 17.53 -13.87
C PRO A 202 -10.66 17.46 -14.65
N GLN A 203 -10.61 17.81 -15.94
CA GLN A 203 -11.72 17.64 -16.88
C GLN A 203 -11.97 16.15 -17.21
N ASP A 204 -10.92 15.34 -17.25
CA ASP A 204 -10.97 13.92 -17.56
C ASP A 204 -11.02 13.09 -16.24
N PRO A 205 -11.19 11.76 -16.29
CA PRO A 205 -11.13 10.90 -15.09
C PRO A 205 -9.79 10.92 -14.34
N PHE A 206 -8.76 11.55 -14.91
CA PHE A 206 -7.42 11.67 -14.34
C PHE A 206 -6.83 13.03 -14.70
N ILE A 207 -5.84 13.48 -13.92
CA ILE A 207 -5.05 14.67 -14.23
C ILE A 207 -4.16 14.34 -15.42
N ASN A 208 -4.14 15.22 -16.43
CA ASN A 208 -3.17 15.16 -17.52
C ASN A 208 -2.44 16.51 -17.64
N PHE A 209 -1.13 16.47 -17.80
CA PHE A 209 -0.32 17.66 -18.04
C PHE A 209 1.00 17.37 -18.77
N GLN A 210 1.49 18.39 -19.47
CA GLN A 210 2.83 18.42 -20.05
C GLN A 210 3.25 19.88 -20.22
N LEU A 211 4.40 20.26 -19.66
CA LEU A 211 4.86 21.65 -19.63
C LEU A 211 3.73 22.56 -19.07
N ASP A 212 3.35 23.60 -19.80
CA ASP A 212 2.30 24.54 -19.42
C ASP A 212 0.87 24.06 -19.74
N GLN A 213 0.72 22.97 -20.51
CA GLN A 213 -0.59 22.42 -20.87
C GLN A 213 -1.09 21.46 -19.78
N ASN A 214 -2.36 21.60 -19.41
CA ASN A 214 -3.02 20.73 -18.45
C ASN A 214 -4.54 20.70 -18.67
N ASN A 215 -5.21 19.69 -18.10
CA ASN A 215 -6.66 19.54 -18.17
C ASN A 215 -7.40 20.01 -16.91
N ILE A 216 -6.80 20.91 -16.11
CA ILE A 216 -7.36 21.32 -14.81
C ILE A 216 -8.42 22.42 -14.98
N LEU A 217 -9.50 22.29 -14.22
CA LEU A 217 -10.60 23.24 -14.12
C LEU A 217 -10.54 23.98 -12.77
N ASN A 218 -10.99 25.23 -12.77
CA ASN A 218 -11.19 26.07 -11.58
C ASN A 218 -9.94 26.36 -10.73
N ALA A 219 -8.72 26.08 -11.22
CA ALA A 219 -7.50 26.43 -10.51
C ALA A 219 -7.37 27.96 -10.33
N ASP A 220 -6.91 28.40 -9.15
CA ASP A 220 -6.59 29.81 -8.92
C ASP A 220 -5.20 30.10 -9.51
N PRO A 221 -5.08 30.99 -10.50
CA PRO A 221 -3.79 31.32 -11.11
C PRO A 221 -2.80 31.97 -10.14
N ASN A 222 -3.25 32.42 -8.95
CA ASN A 222 -2.40 33.02 -7.93
C ASN A 222 -2.02 32.04 -6.81
N ALA A 223 -2.58 30.83 -6.80
CA ALA A 223 -2.38 29.83 -5.74
C ALA A 223 -1.36 28.74 -6.11
N GLY A 224 -0.45 29.05 -7.04
CA GLY A 224 0.62 28.14 -7.46
C GLY A 224 0.22 27.26 -8.65
N ASP A 225 0.86 26.09 -8.76
CA ASP A 225 0.68 25.20 -9.90
C ASP A 225 -0.75 24.61 -9.95
N PRO A 226 -1.46 24.68 -11.09
CA PRO A 226 -2.83 24.16 -11.19
C PRO A 226 -2.92 22.65 -10.97
N VAL A 227 -1.90 21.89 -11.36
CA VAL A 227 -1.86 20.43 -11.18
C VAL A 227 -1.62 20.08 -9.72
N ALA A 228 -0.75 20.82 -9.03
CA ALA A 228 -0.58 20.67 -7.59
C ALA A 228 -1.88 20.97 -6.84
N GLN A 229 -2.58 22.06 -7.20
CA GLN A 229 -3.89 22.39 -6.64
C GLN A 229 -4.91 21.26 -6.86
N ALA A 230 -4.99 20.72 -8.07
CA ALA A 230 -5.90 19.63 -8.39
C ALA A 230 -5.57 18.36 -7.60
N LEU A 231 -4.30 17.96 -7.53
CA LEU A 231 -3.90 16.77 -6.80
C LEU A 231 -4.13 16.93 -5.29
N SER A 232 -3.88 18.10 -4.72
CA SER A 232 -4.26 18.42 -3.33
C SER A 232 -5.76 18.34 -3.08
N CYS A 233 -6.59 18.54 -4.12
CA CYS A 233 -8.04 18.43 -4.01
C CYS A 233 -8.60 17.03 -4.26
N ILE A 234 -8.00 16.24 -5.14
CA ILE A 234 -8.49 14.90 -5.44
C ILE A 234 -7.78 13.81 -4.65
N GLY A 235 -6.59 14.07 -4.10
CA GLY A 235 -5.75 13.11 -3.38
C GLY A 235 -6.30 12.64 -2.03
N PRO A 236 -6.78 13.54 -1.14
CA PRO A 236 -7.46 13.12 0.09
C PRO A 236 -8.76 12.38 -0.23
N GLN A 237 -8.87 11.10 0.19
CA GLN A 237 -10.00 10.23 -0.13
C GLN A 237 -11.11 10.19 0.93
N GLY A 238 -10.80 10.60 2.16
CA GLY A 238 -11.71 10.44 3.29
C GLY A 238 -11.37 9.21 4.12
N ILE A 239 -12.12 8.97 5.19
CA ILE A 239 -11.86 7.98 6.24
C ILE A 239 -13.09 7.11 6.55
N ASP A 240 -14.01 6.99 5.60
CA ASP A 240 -15.27 6.25 5.75
C ASP A 240 -15.37 4.99 4.88
N GLY A 241 -14.23 4.55 4.36
CA GLY A 241 -14.06 3.28 3.65
C GLY A 241 -14.06 2.07 4.57
N CYS A 242 -14.09 0.91 3.93
CA CYS A 242 -14.09 -0.38 4.60
C CYS A 242 -12.68 -0.79 5.05
N GLY A 243 -12.45 -0.97 6.36
CA GLY A 243 -11.17 -1.47 6.91
C GLY A 243 -10.77 -2.90 6.50
N MET A 244 -11.46 -3.52 5.53
CA MET A 244 -10.99 -4.71 4.82
C MET A 244 -10.39 -4.27 3.49
N GLU A 245 -9.19 -3.72 3.57
CA GLU A 245 -8.58 -2.99 2.47
C GLU A 245 -7.99 -3.94 1.43
N ALA A 246 -8.27 -3.71 0.14
CA ALA A 246 -7.85 -4.60 -0.96
C ALA A 246 -6.96 -3.85 -1.97
N PRO A 247 -5.81 -3.29 -1.54
CA PRO A 247 -4.98 -2.43 -2.37
C PRO A 247 -4.52 -3.10 -3.67
N LEU A 248 -4.24 -4.41 -3.65
CA LEU A 248 -3.76 -5.12 -4.85
C LEU A 248 -4.88 -5.37 -5.86
N GLU A 249 -6.09 -5.71 -5.41
CA GLU A 249 -7.21 -5.88 -6.32
C GLU A 249 -7.67 -4.53 -6.87
N THR A 250 -7.76 -3.46 -6.09
CA THR A 250 -8.12 -2.14 -6.63
C THR A 250 -7.06 -1.61 -7.60
N MET A 251 -5.77 -1.82 -7.33
CA MET A 251 -4.68 -1.56 -8.29
C MET A 251 -4.93 -2.31 -9.61
N LEU A 252 -5.20 -3.61 -9.55
CA LEU A 252 -5.43 -4.41 -10.76
C LEU A 252 -6.66 -3.94 -11.55
N GLN A 253 -7.74 -3.55 -10.85
CA GLN A 253 -8.96 -3.05 -11.48
C GLN A 253 -8.75 -1.67 -12.11
N ALA A 254 -7.94 -0.80 -11.49
CA ALA A 254 -7.58 0.49 -12.06
C ALA A 254 -6.80 0.35 -13.37
N LEU A 255 -5.99 -0.71 -13.49
CA LEU A 255 -5.16 -0.99 -14.67
C LEU A 255 -5.88 -1.83 -15.74
N ASP A 256 -7.06 -2.39 -15.48
CA ASP A 256 -7.77 -3.24 -16.43
C ASP A 256 -8.10 -2.47 -17.73
N PRO A 257 -7.59 -2.91 -18.92
CA PRO A 257 -7.79 -2.22 -20.19
C PRO A 257 -9.26 -2.18 -20.63
N ASN A 258 -10.12 -3.02 -20.05
CA ASN A 258 -11.55 -3.05 -20.33
C ASN A 258 -12.35 -2.06 -19.49
N LYS A 259 -11.72 -1.25 -18.63
CA LYS A 259 -12.42 -0.23 -17.85
C LYS A 259 -12.62 1.05 -18.66
N PRO A 260 -13.70 1.83 -18.41
CA PRO A 260 -14.01 3.03 -19.19
C PRO A 260 -12.87 4.05 -19.26
N TRP A 261 -12.09 4.21 -18.18
CA TRP A 261 -10.97 5.15 -18.12
C TRP A 261 -9.70 4.66 -18.84
N ASN A 262 -9.63 3.38 -19.21
CA ASN A 262 -8.54 2.82 -20.03
C ASN A 262 -8.97 2.59 -21.48
N GLN A 263 -10.15 3.10 -21.88
CA GLN A 263 -10.68 3.00 -23.23
C GLN A 263 -10.74 4.37 -23.92
N GLY A 264 -10.89 4.33 -25.25
CA GLY A 264 -11.08 5.52 -26.07
C GLY A 264 -9.78 6.22 -26.45
N ALA A 265 -9.88 7.48 -26.87
CA ALA A 265 -8.75 8.23 -27.44
C ALA A 265 -7.77 8.79 -26.38
N LYS A 266 -8.16 8.78 -25.11
CA LYS A 266 -7.36 9.26 -23.98
C LYS A 266 -7.45 8.25 -22.83
N PRO A 267 -6.84 7.07 -22.97
CA PRO A 267 -6.79 6.10 -21.86
C PRO A 267 -5.86 6.62 -20.76
N PHE A 268 -6.13 6.24 -19.51
CA PHE A 268 -5.20 6.43 -18.40
C PHE A 268 -3.94 5.58 -18.64
N LEU A 269 -4.10 4.26 -18.79
CA LEU A 269 -3.01 3.35 -19.11
C LEU A 269 -2.63 3.46 -20.59
N ARG A 270 -1.60 4.24 -20.88
CA ARG A 270 -1.15 4.51 -22.26
C ARG A 270 -0.09 3.51 -22.69
N ASP A 271 -0.13 3.14 -23.96
CA ASP A 271 0.91 2.32 -24.57
C ASP A 271 2.26 3.07 -24.56
N GLY A 272 3.35 2.34 -24.32
CA GLY A 272 4.71 2.88 -24.20
C GLY A 272 4.98 3.82 -23.01
N ALA A 273 4.00 4.10 -22.15
CA ALA A 273 4.22 4.95 -20.97
C ALA A 273 4.87 4.19 -19.82
N VAL A 274 5.79 4.81 -19.09
CA VAL A 274 6.22 4.30 -17.78
C VAL A 274 5.02 4.31 -16.85
N LEU A 275 4.81 3.24 -16.09
CA LEU A 275 3.75 3.15 -15.09
C LEU A 275 4.36 3.21 -13.68
N ALA A 276 4.03 4.25 -12.92
CA ALA A 276 4.34 4.35 -11.50
C ALA A 276 3.07 4.06 -10.68
N ILE A 277 3.16 3.10 -9.76
CA ILE A 277 2.07 2.73 -8.86
C ILE A 277 2.46 3.16 -7.45
N VAL A 278 1.64 4.00 -6.82
CA VAL A 278 1.81 4.43 -5.44
C VAL A 278 0.69 3.82 -4.61
N ILE A 279 1.03 2.93 -3.69
CA ILE A 279 0.09 2.36 -2.73
C ILE A 279 0.40 2.94 -1.36
N MET A 280 -0.62 3.48 -0.70
CA MET A 280 -0.51 4.01 0.65
C MET A 280 -1.61 3.41 1.52
N THR A 281 -1.23 2.66 2.55
CA THR A 281 -2.15 1.95 3.44
C THR A 281 -1.47 1.64 4.77
N ASP A 282 -2.22 1.81 5.86
CA ASP A 282 -1.84 1.39 7.21
C ASP A 282 -2.37 -0.02 7.55
N GLU A 283 -3.13 -0.63 6.64
CA GLU A 283 -3.79 -1.92 6.80
C GLU A 283 -3.08 -3.07 6.06
N VAL A 284 -3.53 -4.28 6.38
CA VAL A 284 -3.12 -5.50 5.67
C VAL A 284 -3.86 -5.68 4.36
N GLU A 285 -3.21 -6.36 3.41
CA GLU A 285 -3.83 -6.72 2.15
C GLU A 285 -4.97 -7.74 2.34
N CYS A 286 -6.19 -7.36 1.96
CA CYS A 286 -7.40 -8.17 2.04
C CYS A 286 -8.18 -8.29 0.72
N SER A 287 -7.49 -8.56 -0.39
CA SER A 287 -8.09 -8.93 -1.67
C SER A 287 -8.74 -10.32 -1.57
N VAL A 288 -9.96 -10.37 -1.05
CA VAL A 288 -10.68 -11.61 -0.76
C VAL A 288 -11.06 -12.39 -2.03
N LYS A 289 -10.81 -13.70 -2.01
CA LYS A 289 -11.23 -14.65 -3.04
C LYS A 289 -12.51 -15.39 -2.66
N ASP A 290 -12.64 -15.80 -1.39
CA ASP A 290 -13.83 -16.48 -0.87
C ASP A 290 -14.35 -15.79 0.39
N TYR A 291 -15.41 -15.00 0.24
CA TYR A 291 -16.05 -14.26 1.34
C TYR A 291 -16.69 -15.15 2.41
N LYS A 292 -16.81 -16.47 2.21
CA LYS A 292 -17.30 -17.37 3.27
C LYS A 292 -16.38 -17.41 4.49
N TYR A 293 -15.08 -17.17 4.32
CA TYR A 293 -14.14 -17.00 5.43
C TYR A 293 -14.40 -15.75 6.25
N PHE A 294 -15.34 -14.91 5.83
CA PHE A 294 -15.72 -13.68 6.52
C PHE A 294 -17.22 -13.63 6.84
N ASP A 295 -17.93 -14.77 6.77
CA ASP A 295 -19.35 -14.84 7.15
C ASP A 295 -19.48 -15.15 8.65
N PRO A 296 -19.98 -14.21 9.48
CA PRO A 296 -20.18 -14.46 10.92
C PRO A 296 -21.07 -15.67 11.21
N GLN A 297 -21.95 -16.06 10.29
CA GLN A 297 -22.82 -17.24 10.46
C GLN A 297 -22.05 -18.57 10.41
N LEU A 298 -20.80 -18.55 9.94
CA LEU A 298 -19.93 -19.72 9.83
C LEU A 298 -18.91 -19.80 10.97
N ALA A 299 -19.08 -19.02 12.05
CA ALA A 299 -18.20 -19.03 13.24
C ALA A 299 -18.01 -20.41 13.89
N SER A 300 -18.96 -21.33 13.73
CA SER A 300 -18.87 -22.70 14.24
C SER A 300 -18.34 -23.74 13.23
N ASP A 301 -18.07 -23.34 11.98
CA ASP A 301 -17.54 -24.22 10.95
C ASP A 301 -15.99 -24.16 10.93
N PRO A 302 -15.29 -25.24 11.34
CA PRO A 302 -13.82 -25.28 11.39
C PRO A 302 -13.14 -25.00 10.04
N MET A 303 -13.84 -25.19 8.92
CA MET A 303 -13.28 -24.89 7.61
C MET A 303 -13.18 -23.38 7.38
N TYR A 304 -14.17 -22.60 7.83
CA TYR A 304 -14.27 -21.18 7.54
C TYR A 304 -13.70 -20.28 8.65
N ASN A 305 -13.67 -20.75 9.89
CA ASN A 305 -13.15 -19.99 11.03
C ASN A 305 -11.66 -20.25 11.34
N GLN A 306 -10.97 -21.10 10.57
CA GLN A 306 -9.61 -21.56 10.88
C GLN A 306 -8.56 -20.44 10.93
N TYR A 307 -8.83 -19.28 10.31
CA TYR A 307 -7.96 -18.10 10.30
C TYR A 307 -8.48 -16.94 11.15
N TRP A 308 -9.60 -17.14 11.84
CA TRP A 308 -10.14 -16.11 12.73
C TRP A 308 -9.32 -16.09 14.01
N GLU A 309 -9.28 -14.95 14.68
CA GLU A 309 -8.69 -14.87 16.00
C GLU A 309 -9.60 -15.43 17.08
N ASP A 310 -8.98 -15.89 18.17
CA ASP A 310 -9.74 -16.25 19.37
C ASP A 310 -10.24 -14.99 20.08
N VAL A 311 -11.48 -15.01 20.54
CA VAL A 311 -12.03 -13.91 21.35
C VAL A 311 -11.08 -13.59 22.50
N PRO A 312 -10.78 -12.30 22.78
CA PRO A 312 -9.80 -11.92 23.78
C PRO A 312 -10.05 -12.60 25.14
N ASN A 313 -9.02 -13.26 25.66
CA ASN A 313 -9.06 -14.03 26.92
C ASN A 313 -9.96 -15.28 26.89
N MET A 314 -10.34 -15.80 25.71
CA MET A 314 -11.15 -17.01 25.55
C MET A 314 -10.56 -17.97 24.48
N PRO A 315 -9.48 -18.71 24.79
CA PRO A 315 -8.82 -19.60 23.84
C PRO A 315 -9.77 -20.65 23.24
N GLY A 316 -9.71 -20.81 21.91
CA GLY A 316 -10.54 -21.71 21.11
C GLY A 316 -11.97 -21.23 20.86
N VAL A 317 -12.34 -20.03 21.32
CA VAL A 317 -13.68 -19.45 21.08
C VAL A 317 -13.58 -18.43 19.95
N LYS A 318 -14.29 -18.69 18.85
CA LYS A 318 -14.44 -17.75 17.71
C LYS A 318 -15.80 -17.05 17.82
N ASP A 319 -15.86 -15.76 17.50
CA ASP A 319 -17.11 -14.98 17.49
C ASP A 319 -17.38 -14.38 16.11
N GLU A 320 -16.54 -13.44 15.67
CA GLU A 320 -16.68 -12.77 14.37
C GLU A 320 -15.35 -12.64 13.62
N PRO A 321 -15.35 -12.58 12.28
CA PRO A 321 -14.14 -12.33 11.50
C PRO A 321 -13.79 -10.84 11.53
N THR A 322 -12.49 -10.56 11.66
CA THR A 322 -11.88 -9.23 11.66
C THR A 322 -10.82 -9.14 10.54
N SER A 323 -10.14 -8.00 10.39
CA SER A 323 -9.05 -7.87 9.41
C SER A 323 -7.87 -8.82 9.70
N ALA A 324 -7.75 -9.33 10.93
CA ALA A 324 -6.86 -10.43 11.30
C ALA A 324 -6.94 -11.63 10.34
N VAL A 325 -8.12 -11.94 9.81
CA VAL A 325 -8.29 -13.04 8.85
C VAL A 325 -7.44 -12.82 7.60
N CYS A 326 -7.28 -11.58 7.15
CA CYS A 326 -6.50 -11.24 5.96
C CYS A 326 -5.00 -11.52 6.20
N PHE A 327 -4.46 -11.14 7.36
CA PHE A 327 -3.08 -11.49 7.74
C PHE A 327 -2.92 -13.01 7.92
N ASN A 328 -3.76 -13.62 8.76
CA ASN A 328 -3.68 -15.04 9.11
C ASN A 328 -3.86 -15.97 7.91
N ALA A 329 -4.67 -15.58 6.94
CA ALA A 329 -4.87 -16.35 5.72
C ALA A 329 -3.86 -16.00 4.61
N GLY A 330 -3.19 -14.85 4.71
CA GLY A 330 -2.30 -14.31 3.69
C GLY A 330 -0.80 -14.48 3.97
N VAL A 331 -0.43 -14.73 5.22
CA VAL A 331 0.97 -14.77 5.69
C VAL A 331 1.19 -16.02 6.56
N SER A 332 2.39 -16.60 6.48
CA SER A 332 2.86 -17.63 7.39
C SER A 332 4.07 -17.13 8.14
N CYS A 333 4.01 -17.20 9.46
CA CYS A 333 5.08 -16.79 10.35
C CYS A 333 5.64 -17.99 11.13
N VAL A 334 6.94 -17.96 11.43
CA VAL A 334 7.62 -18.92 12.28
C VAL A 334 8.05 -18.21 13.55
N ASP A 335 7.61 -18.72 14.68
CA ASP A 335 8.11 -18.39 16.02
C ASP A 335 8.66 -19.68 16.65
N ALA A 336 9.97 -19.86 16.55
CA ALA A 336 10.67 -21.08 16.96
C ALA A 336 10.86 -21.15 18.49
N ASN A 337 10.85 -20.00 19.16
CA ASN A 337 11.18 -19.88 20.58
C ASN A 337 9.94 -19.56 21.46
N ALA A 338 8.80 -19.30 20.83
CA ALA A 338 7.51 -18.93 21.43
C ALA A 338 7.56 -17.66 22.30
N ASP A 339 8.39 -16.67 21.92
CA ASP A 339 8.50 -15.38 22.60
C ASP A 339 7.54 -14.31 22.04
N GLY A 340 6.78 -14.63 20.99
CA GLY A 340 5.85 -13.71 20.35
C GLY A 340 6.50 -12.77 19.34
N ILE A 341 7.78 -12.95 19.02
CA ILE A 341 8.50 -12.31 17.93
C ILE A 341 8.79 -13.38 16.87
N TYR A 342 8.34 -13.14 15.64
CA TYR A 342 8.48 -14.12 14.57
C TYR A 342 9.85 -13.96 13.89
N GLU A 343 10.61 -15.05 13.77
CA GLU A 343 11.91 -15.03 13.07
C GLU A 343 11.78 -14.92 11.55
N SER A 344 10.62 -15.30 11.00
CA SER A 344 10.32 -15.09 9.59
C SER A 344 8.81 -15.03 9.37
N CYS A 345 8.38 -14.15 8.46
CA CYS A 345 7.02 -14.11 7.95
C CYS A 345 7.09 -13.97 6.43
N MET A 346 6.34 -14.80 5.71
CA MET A 346 6.30 -14.79 4.24
C MET A 346 4.87 -14.91 3.77
N SER A 347 4.55 -14.29 2.63
CA SER A 347 3.23 -14.48 2.02
C SER A 347 2.99 -15.95 1.69
N GLU A 348 1.78 -16.43 1.98
CA GLU A 348 1.36 -17.80 1.68
C GLU A 348 -0.01 -17.82 0.99
N GLU A 349 -0.20 -18.80 0.11
CA GLU A 349 -1.44 -19.00 -0.61
C GLU A 349 -2.32 -20.06 0.04
N LYS A 350 -3.17 -19.63 0.97
CA LYS A 350 -4.10 -20.51 1.71
C LYS A 350 -5.50 -20.60 1.10
N GLY A 351 -5.73 -19.91 -0.02
CA GLY A 351 -6.97 -19.99 -0.81
C GLY A 351 -8.13 -19.08 -0.36
N VAL A 352 -7.90 -18.26 0.67
CA VAL A 352 -8.88 -17.26 1.17
C VAL A 352 -8.78 -15.94 0.42
N LEU A 353 -7.55 -15.46 0.21
CA LEU A 353 -7.24 -14.27 -0.58
C LEU A 353 -6.93 -14.65 -2.03
N GLN A 354 -6.97 -13.66 -2.91
CA GLN A 354 -6.51 -13.81 -4.29
C GLN A 354 -4.99 -14.06 -4.30
N PRO A 355 -4.51 -14.96 -5.18
CA PRO A 355 -3.11 -15.32 -5.18
C PRO A 355 -2.21 -14.20 -5.70
N LEU A 356 -1.03 -14.02 -5.11
CA LEU A 356 -0.07 -12.98 -5.53
C LEU A 356 0.34 -13.14 -6.99
N THR A 357 0.34 -14.38 -7.53
CA THR A 357 0.59 -14.63 -8.96
C THR A 357 -0.40 -13.90 -9.88
N ARG A 358 -1.59 -13.54 -9.39
CA ARG A 358 -2.57 -12.72 -10.13
C ARG A 358 -2.02 -11.32 -10.39
N TYR A 359 -1.43 -10.70 -9.36
CA TYR A 359 -0.92 -9.33 -9.40
C TYR A 359 0.47 -9.29 -10.05
N ILE A 360 1.38 -10.14 -9.57
CA ILE A 360 2.74 -10.26 -10.10
C ILE A 360 2.69 -10.66 -11.59
N GLY A 361 1.83 -11.62 -11.95
CA GLY A 361 1.68 -12.06 -13.33
C GLY A 361 1.16 -10.96 -14.25
N TYR A 362 0.24 -10.11 -13.77
CA TYR A 362 -0.20 -8.97 -14.56
C TYR A 362 0.91 -7.93 -14.72
N LEU A 363 1.56 -7.50 -13.63
CA LEU A 363 2.61 -6.48 -13.70
C LEU A 363 3.83 -6.95 -14.47
N LYS A 364 4.37 -8.14 -14.17
CA LYS A 364 5.60 -8.64 -14.80
C LYS A 364 5.33 -9.25 -16.16
N THR A 365 4.44 -10.24 -16.25
CA THR A 365 4.27 -10.97 -17.51
C THR A 365 3.46 -10.15 -18.52
N ASN A 366 2.37 -9.51 -18.12
CA ASN A 366 1.54 -8.76 -19.07
C ASN A 366 2.11 -7.36 -19.38
N LEU A 367 2.43 -6.54 -18.38
CA LEU A 367 2.92 -5.18 -18.65
C LEU A 367 4.41 -5.17 -19.03
N VAL A 368 5.30 -5.73 -18.20
CA VAL A 368 6.75 -5.64 -18.46
C VAL A 368 7.18 -6.53 -19.64
N GLU A 369 6.86 -7.83 -19.62
CA GLU A 369 7.38 -8.76 -20.62
C GLU A 369 6.67 -8.66 -21.98
N GLN A 370 5.33 -8.62 -21.99
CA GLN A 370 4.54 -8.61 -23.22
C GLN A 370 4.40 -7.20 -23.81
N GLN A 371 4.03 -6.21 -23.00
CA GLN A 371 3.82 -4.83 -23.48
C GLN A 371 5.08 -3.96 -23.44
N LYS A 372 6.21 -4.47 -22.92
CA LYS A 372 7.48 -3.72 -22.81
C LYS A 372 7.32 -2.42 -22.04
N LYS A 373 6.45 -2.43 -21.03
CA LYS A 373 6.15 -1.29 -20.18
C LYS A 373 7.04 -1.33 -18.94
N ASP A 374 7.73 -0.23 -18.63
CA ASP A 374 8.40 -0.11 -17.34
C ASP A 374 7.35 0.12 -16.24
N VAL A 375 7.43 -0.70 -15.20
CA VAL A 375 6.55 -0.64 -14.04
C VAL A 375 7.39 -0.38 -12.80
N ILE A 376 7.02 0.65 -12.05
CA ILE A 376 7.65 1.09 -10.81
C ILE A 376 6.58 1.10 -9.72
N MET A 377 6.95 0.73 -8.51
CA MET A 377 6.05 0.74 -7.36
C MET A 377 6.67 1.46 -6.17
N LEU A 378 5.89 2.35 -5.56
CA LEU A 378 6.17 2.99 -4.29
C LEU A 378 5.11 2.52 -3.28
N GLY A 379 5.55 1.84 -2.24
CA GLY A 379 4.72 1.52 -1.08
C GLY A 379 5.00 2.51 0.05
N ILE A 380 3.98 3.21 0.54
CA ILE A 380 4.00 3.93 1.81
C ILE A 380 3.19 3.06 2.78
N LEU A 381 3.89 2.21 3.54
CA LEU A 381 3.30 1.05 4.22
C LEU A 381 3.65 1.02 5.71
N GLY A 382 3.01 0.12 6.46
CA GLY A 382 3.32 -0.16 7.86
C GLY A 382 4.69 -0.82 8.09
N VAL A 383 5.75 -0.04 7.89
CA VAL A 383 7.14 -0.40 8.20
C VAL A 383 7.74 0.65 9.14
N PRO A 384 8.75 0.34 9.96
CA PRO A 384 9.43 1.34 10.79
C PRO A 384 9.93 2.54 9.99
N LYS A 385 10.11 3.70 10.63
CA LYS A 385 10.69 4.90 9.98
C LYS A 385 12.03 4.55 9.32
N VAL A 386 12.27 5.06 8.11
CA VAL A 386 13.55 4.85 7.42
C VAL A 386 14.62 5.73 8.07
N SER A 387 15.76 5.14 8.41
CA SER A 387 16.82 5.84 9.15
C SER A 387 17.98 6.31 8.27
N ALA A 388 18.13 5.74 7.08
CA ALA A 388 19.08 6.20 6.07
C ALA A 388 18.67 5.78 4.66
N HIS A 389 18.92 6.65 3.69
CA HIS A 389 18.75 6.40 2.26
C HIS A 389 20.09 6.43 1.52
N ASN A 390 20.12 5.80 0.36
CA ASN A 390 21.25 5.92 -0.57
C ASN A 390 21.40 7.40 -0.99
N PRO A 391 22.60 8.02 -0.91
CA PRO A 391 22.79 9.40 -1.34
C PRO A 391 22.66 9.62 -2.85
N ASP A 392 22.76 8.54 -3.64
CA ASP A 392 22.62 8.57 -5.09
C ASP A 392 21.25 7.99 -5.51
N PRO A 393 20.68 8.44 -6.66
CA PRO A 393 19.49 7.81 -7.25
C PRO A 393 19.66 6.27 -7.35
N PRO A 394 18.59 5.50 -7.08
CA PRO A 394 17.22 5.94 -6.87
C PRO A 394 16.87 6.35 -5.43
N PHE A 395 17.83 6.67 -4.56
CA PHE A 395 17.59 7.11 -3.17
C PHE A 395 16.80 6.11 -2.32
N GLN A 396 16.93 4.83 -2.61
CA GLN A 396 16.27 3.77 -1.87
C GLN A 396 16.70 3.75 -0.39
N PRO A 397 15.83 3.26 0.52
CA PRO A 397 16.20 2.95 1.89
C PRO A 397 17.44 2.04 1.97
N THR A 398 18.30 2.28 2.95
CA THR A 398 19.52 1.49 3.24
C THR A 398 19.62 1.04 4.70
N ALA A 399 18.83 1.64 5.60
CA ALA A 399 18.67 1.23 7.00
C ALA A 399 17.30 1.71 7.53
N GLY A 400 16.77 1.09 8.58
CA GLY A 400 15.37 1.33 8.98
C GLY A 400 14.38 0.70 7.99
N GLY A 401 13.13 1.16 7.98
CA GLY A 401 12.15 0.69 7.01
C GLY A 401 11.94 -0.83 7.08
N VAL A 402 11.84 -1.44 5.90
CA VAL A 402 11.73 -2.90 5.73
C VAL A 402 12.87 -3.69 6.38
N PHE A 403 14.06 -3.12 6.55
CA PHE A 403 15.22 -3.82 7.11
C PHE A 403 15.12 -4.00 8.63
N ASP A 404 14.42 -3.09 9.30
CA ASP A 404 14.20 -3.11 10.74
C ASP A 404 12.78 -3.57 11.09
N LEU A 405 11.99 -4.00 10.10
CA LEU A 405 10.63 -4.49 10.32
C LEU A 405 10.67 -5.79 11.14
N VAL A 406 9.99 -5.75 12.29
CA VAL A 406 9.84 -6.90 13.18
C VAL A 406 8.39 -7.33 13.20
N TYR A 407 8.14 -8.56 12.77
CA TYR A 407 6.85 -9.21 12.96
C TYR A 407 6.76 -9.75 14.39
N ARG A 408 5.69 -9.40 15.10
CA ARG A 408 5.46 -9.81 16.49
C ARG A 408 4.01 -9.64 16.86
N VAL A 409 3.58 -10.27 17.95
CA VAL A 409 2.26 -10.03 18.55
C VAL A 409 2.17 -8.62 19.13
N TRP A 410 0.94 -8.15 19.34
CA TRP A 410 0.65 -6.91 20.04
C TRP A 410 1.14 -6.93 21.49
N ASN A 411 1.70 -5.80 21.95
CA ASN A 411 2.11 -5.63 23.34
C ASN A 411 1.63 -4.29 23.92
N GLN A 412 1.80 -4.12 25.23
CA GLN A 412 1.28 -2.93 25.94
C GLN A 412 1.94 -1.61 25.50
N GLY A 413 3.18 -1.66 25.02
CA GLY A 413 3.90 -0.50 24.51
C GLY A 413 3.37 0.00 23.17
N ASP A 414 2.61 -0.82 22.44
CA ASP A 414 1.98 -0.44 21.18
C ASP A 414 0.69 0.35 21.40
N ILE A 415 0.03 0.22 22.55
CA ILE A 415 -1.27 0.86 22.75
C ILE A 415 -1.08 2.38 22.85
N LEU A 416 -1.59 3.11 21.86
CA LEU A 416 -1.48 4.56 21.80
C LEU A 416 -2.18 5.25 22.99
N PRO A 417 -1.69 6.43 23.44
CA PRO A 417 -2.34 7.18 24.50
C PRO A 417 -3.81 7.51 24.17
N GLY A 418 -4.72 7.08 25.03
CA GLY A 418 -6.16 7.32 24.85
C GLY A 418 -6.90 6.21 24.10
N ASP A 419 -6.18 5.22 23.57
CA ASP A 419 -6.75 3.96 23.12
C ASP A 419 -7.18 3.13 24.33
N THR A 420 -8.41 2.61 24.26
CA THR A 420 -9.01 1.80 25.33
C THR A 420 -8.79 0.30 25.13
N ASP A 421 -8.26 -0.10 23.98
CA ASP A 421 -8.06 -1.49 23.64
C ASP A 421 -6.88 -2.10 24.40
N THR A 422 -6.97 -3.40 24.62
CA THR A 422 -5.87 -4.18 25.17
C THR A 422 -5.05 -4.78 24.03
N PRO A 423 -3.80 -5.20 24.26
CA PRO A 423 -3.02 -5.91 23.24
C PRO A 423 -3.77 -7.14 22.69
N ALA A 424 -4.48 -7.88 23.54
CA ALA A 424 -5.28 -9.02 23.09
C ALA A 424 -6.48 -8.63 22.21
N GLN A 425 -7.05 -7.43 22.42
CA GLN A 425 -8.11 -6.90 21.57
C GLN A 425 -7.53 -6.50 20.20
N LYS A 426 -6.39 -5.81 20.18
CA LYS A 426 -5.72 -5.47 18.93
C LYS A 426 -5.25 -6.70 18.15
N GLU A 427 -4.74 -7.72 18.84
CA GLU A 427 -4.43 -9.00 18.20
C GLU A 427 -5.68 -9.62 17.58
N TYR A 428 -6.81 -9.62 18.29
CA TYR A 428 -8.08 -10.10 17.75
C TYR A 428 -8.54 -9.33 16.51
N ASP A 429 -8.34 -8.01 16.50
CA ASP A 429 -8.78 -7.16 15.40
C ASP A 429 -7.86 -7.28 14.16
N PHE A 430 -6.53 -7.30 14.35
CA PHE A 430 -5.55 -7.17 13.26
C PHE A 430 -4.68 -8.41 13.00
N GLY A 431 -4.61 -9.37 13.93
CA GLY A 431 -3.91 -10.66 13.79
C GLY A 431 -2.38 -10.58 13.86
N ILE A 432 -1.81 -9.38 13.88
CA ILE A 432 -0.37 -9.15 14.04
C ILE A 432 -0.13 -7.77 14.63
N GLY A 433 0.92 -7.64 15.44
CA GLY A 433 1.38 -6.36 15.98
C GLY A 433 1.82 -5.37 14.89
N PRO A 434 1.89 -4.08 15.24
CA PRO A 434 2.14 -3.02 14.27
C PRO A 434 3.59 -3.06 13.77
N GLY A 435 3.76 -2.75 12.48
CA GLY A 435 5.07 -2.59 11.85
C GLY A 435 5.68 -1.23 12.18
N CYS A 436 4.84 -0.22 12.43
CA CYS A 436 5.26 1.05 13.01
C CYS A 436 4.21 1.64 13.94
N THR A 437 4.66 2.47 14.87
CA THR A 437 3.82 3.17 15.84
C THR A 437 4.41 4.52 16.14
N ASP A 438 3.61 5.56 15.95
CA ASP A 438 3.95 6.94 16.21
C ASP A 438 2.72 7.67 16.76
N GLN A 439 2.92 8.58 17.71
CA GLN A 439 1.81 9.28 18.36
C GLN A 439 1.17 10.35 17.47
N ALA A 440 1.91 10.90 16.52
CA ALA A 440 1.46 11.96 15.62
C ALA A 440 0.85 11.37 14.35
N THR A 441 1.47 10.34 13.80
CA THR A 441 1.10 9.76 12.50
C THR A 441 0.37 8.43 12.60
N GLY A 442 0.18 7.85 13.79
CA GLY A 442 -0.67 6.67 13.98
C GLY A 442 0.09 5.35 14.05
N GLN A 443 -0.62 4.25 13.77
CA GLN A 443 -0.07 2.90 13.76
C GLN A 443 -0.44 2.22 12.47
N ALA A 444 0.46 1.38 11.97
CA ALA A 444 0.22 0.65 10.75
C ALA A 444 0.69 -0.80 10.87
N ILE A 445 -0.07 -1.70 10.26
CA ILE A 445 0.14 -3.15 10.25
C ILE A 445 1.11 -3.51 9.12
N PRO A 446 2.04 -4.46 9.33
CA PRO A 446 2.98 -4.83 8.28
C PRO A 446 2.28 -5.52 7.11
N ASN A 447 2.40 -4.92 5.92
CA ASN A 447 1.76 -5.41 4.72
C ASN A 447 2.70 -6.29 3.87
N THR A 448 2.98 -7.51 4.34
CA THR A 448 3.92 -8.47 3.69
C THR A 448 3.57 -8.73 2.23
N ARG A 449 2.28 -8.85 1.91
CA ARG A 449 1.79 -9.19 0.57
C ARG A 449 2.05 -8.08 -0.45
N VAL A 450 1.84 -6.82 -0.08
CA VAL A 450 2.15 -5.67 -0.94
C VAL A 450 3.66 -5.50 -1.08
N ILE A 451 4.43 -5.71 0.00
CA ILE A 451 5.90 -5.72 -0.03
C ILE A 451 6.42 -6.74 -1.05
N ASP A 452 5.92 -7.98 -1.00
CA ASP A 452 6.34 -9.06 -1.92
C ASP A 452 6.01 -8.73 -3.39
N VAL A 453 4.84 -8.14 -3.66
CA VAL A 453 4.49 -7.69 -5.03
C VAL A 453 5.44 -6.60 -5.51
N CYS A 454 5.71 -5.60 -4.68
CA CYS A 454 6.60 -4.50 -5.00
C CYS A 454 8.01 -5.02 -5.29
N GLN A 455 8.62 -5.75 -4.35
CA GLN A 455 9.98 -6.29 -4.49
C GLN A 455 10.11 -7.28 -5.65
N SER A 456 9.02 -7.93 -6.07
CA SER A 456 9.05 -8.81 -7.25
C SER A 456 9.39 -8.05 -8.56
N LEU A 457 9.20 -6.74 -8.60
CA LEU A 457 9.52 -5.89 -9.75
C LEU A 457 11.01 -5.58 -9.88
N ASP A 458 11.78 -5.68 -8.77
CA ASP A 458 13.21 -5.42 -8.79
C ASP A 458 13.95 -6.40 -9.70
N GLN A 459 15.01 -5.91 -10.34
CA GLN A 459 15.85 -6.68 -11.26
C GLN A 459 17.29 -6.69 -10.73
N PRO A 460 17.59 -7.53 -9.73
CA PRO A 460 18.88 -7.52 -9.04
C PRO A 460 20.03 -7.90 -9.98
N GLU A 461 19.78 -8.72 -11.00
CA GLU A 461 20.79 -9.09 -12.00
C GLU A 461 21.23 -7.90 -12.88
N GLU A 462 20.36 -6.91 -13.06
CA GLU A 462 20.62 -5.69 -13.81
C GLU A 462 20.95 -4.50 -12.89
N ASN A 463 20.98 -4.72 -11.57
CA ASN A 463 21.11 -3.67 -10.55
C ASN A 463 20.07 -2.55 -10.71
N LYS A 464 18.84 -2.89 -11.14
CA LYS A 464 17.74 -1.95 -11.30
C LYS A 464 16.72 -2.13 -10.18
N ILE A 465 16.46 -1.04 -9.48
CA ILE A 465 15.44 -0.97 -8.44
C ILE A 465 14.17 -0.41 -9.08
N ARG A 466 13.07 -1.13 -8.88
CA ARG A 466 11.72 -0.78 -9.33
C ARG A 466 10.75 -0.63 -8.15
N CYS A 467 11.16 -1.03 -6.96
CA CYS A 467 10.40 -0.94 -5.72
C CYS A 467 11.05 0.01 -4.72
N CYS A 468 10.28 0.98 -4.23
CA CYS A 468 10.59 1.75 -3.02
C CYS A 468 9.54 1.44 -1.95
N ILE A 469 9.97 1.21 -0.70
CA ILE A 469 9.06 1.03 0.43
C ILE A 469 9.48 1.97 1.55
N GLU A 470 8.61 2.90 1.89
CA GLU A 470 8.80 3.90 2.95
C GLU A 470 7.76 3.71 4.05
N SER A 471 7.99 4.34 5.20
CA SER A 471 7.08 4.24 6.34
C SER A 471 5.90 5.16 6.16
N ILE A 472 4.69 4.62 6.35
CA ILE A 472 3.50 5.46 6.49
C ILE A 472 3.49 6.26 7.79
N CYS A 473 4.24 5.80 8.80
CA CYS A 473 4.39 6.51 10.07
C CYS A 473 5.39 7.69 9.98
N ASP A 474 6.00 7.97 8.83
CA ASP A 474 6.87 9.15 8.67
C ASP A 474 6.09 10.46 8.76
N ASP A 475 6.72 11.48 9.36
CA ASP A 475 6.11 12.80 9.58
C ASP A 475 6.06 13.64 8.28
N ASP A 476 6.72 13.15 7.23
CA ASP A 476 6.84 13.77 5.91
C ASP A 476 7.15 12.69 4.85
N PHE A 477 6.61 12.82 3.64
CA PHE A 477 6.81 11.85 2.56
C PHE A 477 7.74 12.34 1.45
N SER A 478 8.58 13.34 1.71
CA SER A 478 9.54 13.84 0.71
C SER A 478 10.56 12.78 0.29
N ASP A 479 10.97 11.89 1.20
CA ASP A 479 11.88 10.79 0.88
C ASP A 479 11.23 9.74 -0.03
N ALA A 480 9.96 9.40 0.22
CA ALA A 480 9.16 8.57 -0.69
C ALA A 480 9.06 9.16 -2.10
N ILE A 481 8.81 10.46 -2.18
CA ILE A 481 8.76 11.21 -3.45
C ILE A 481 10.14 11.24 -4.11
N ASN A 482 11.22 11.42 -3.35
CA ASN A 482 12.59 11.41 -3.85
C ASN A 482 12.95 10.04 -4.42
N CYS A 483 12.57 8.95 -3.73
CA CYS A 483 12.83 7.59 -4.18
C CYS A 483 12.14 7.33 -5.53
N LEU A 484 10.84 7.65 -5.63
CA LEU A 484 10.08 7.57 -6.88
C LEU A 484 10.71 8.40 -8.00
N ALA A 485 11.05 9.67 -7.74
CA ALA A 485 11.68 10.54 -8.71
C ALA A 485 13.07 10.02 -9.15
N GLY A 486 13.80 9.39 -8.24
CA GLY A 486 15.08 8.72 -8.50
C GLY A 486 14.94 7.57 -9.49
N ILE A 487 13.97 6.67 -9.29
CA ILE A 487 13.71 5.57 -10.25
C ILE A 487 13.25 6.12 -11.60
N LEU A 488 12.39 7.16 -11.61
CA LEU A 488 11.92 7.76 -12.85
C LEU A 488 13.05 8.36 -13.68
N ARG A 489 14.08 8.93 -13.04
CA ARG A 489 15.28 9.47 -13.71
C ARG A 489 16.06 8.40 -14.49
N GLU A 490 16.13 7.19 -13.97
CA GLU A 490 16.81 6.05 -14.60
C GLU A 490 15.96 5.40 -15.71
N THR A 491 14.66 5.70 -15.74
CA THR A 491 13.69 5.03 -16.63
C THR A 491 13.29 5.91 -17.80
N LEU A 492 13.21 7.22 -17.61
CA LEU A 492 12.80 8.16 -18.64
C LEU A 492 14.02 8.66 -19.42
N GLU A 493 13.97 8.54 -20.75
CA GLU A 493 15.06 8.97 -21.64
C GLU A 493 14.74 10.32 -22.31
N VAL A 494 15.74 11.11 -22.68
CA VAL A 494 15.50 12.37 -23.42
C VAL A 494 15.08 12.04 -24.85
N PRO A 495 14.11 12.77 -25.45
CA PRO A 495 13.79 12.60 -26.87
C PRO A 495 15.04 12.93 -27.70
N GLY A 496 15.57 11.95 -28.42
CA GLY A 496 16.67 12.11 -29.38
C GLY A 496 16.30 12.95 -30.61
#